data_AF-A0A7W9B2I7-F1
#
_entry.id   AF-A0A7W9B2I7-F1
#
_cell.length_a   1.000
_cell.length_b   1.000
_cell.length_c   1.000
_cell.angle_alpha   90.00
_cell.angle_beta   90.00
_cell.angle_gamma   90.00
#
_symmetry.space_group_name_H-M   'P 1'
#
loop_
_entity.id
_entity.type
_entity.pdbx_description
1 polymer ?
#
loop_
_entity_poly.entity_id
_entity_poly.type
_entity_poly.pdbx_seq_one_letter_code
_entity_poly.pdbx_strand_id
1 'polypeptide(L)' 'MTHAAPAPAPETLRVQKTRIACDGTGDGLANAALGHPRVWLEIDPDEGYVDCGYCDRRFILAGGIADKG' A
#
# COMPACT_ATOMS: atom_id res chain seq x y z
N MET A 1 14.65 -22.34 0.02
CA MET A 1 14.63 -21.04 -0.67
C MET A 1 14.28 -20.01 0.39
N THR A 2 15.26 -19.25 0.88
CA THR A 2 14.98 -18.24 1.92
C THR A 2 14.07 -17.19 1.26
N HIS A 3 12.83 -17.05 1.73
CA HIS A 3 12.04 -15.87 1.38
C HIS A 3 12.80 -14.69 1.98
N ALA A 4 13.37 -13.84 1.12
CA ALA A 4 13.90 -12.57 1.55
C ALA A 4 12.77 -11.83 2.28
N ALA A 5 13.06 -11.31 3.47
CA ALA A 5 12.11 -10.45 4.17
C ALA A 5 11.68 -9.35 3.18
N PRO A 6 10.37 -9.00 3.12
CA PRO A 6 9.91 -7.97 2.21
C PRO A 6 10.71 -6.70 2.48
N ALA A 7 11.36 -6.18 1.44
CA ALA A 7 12.07 -4.91 1.52
C ALA A 7 11.11 -3.84 2.06
N PRO A 8 11.61 -2.85 2.82
CA PRO A 8 10.75 -1.76 3.27
C PRO A 8 10.09 -1.13 2.04
N ALA A 9 8.76 -1.03 2.05
CA ALA A 9 8.03 -0.43 0.96
C ALA A 9 8.54 1.01 0.74
N PRO A 10 8.80 1.42 -0.52
CA PRO A 10 9.36 2.73 -0.82
C PRO A 10 8.48 3.88 -0.31
N GLU A 11 7.17 3.64 -0.22
CA GLU A 11 6.19 4.58 0.29
C GLU A 11 5.09 3.82 1.04
N THR A 12 4.74 4.30 2.24
CA THR A 12 3.69 3.73 3.08
C THR A 12 2.60 4.76 3.37
N LEU A 13 1.35 4.39 3.14
CA LEU A 13 0.16 5.22 3.35
C LEU A 13 -0.74 4.58 4.40
N ARG A 14 -1.12 5.35 5.42
CA ARG A 14 -2.13 4.91 6.41
C ARG A 14 -3.53 5.18 5.88
N VAL A 15 -4.38 4.17 5.90
CA VAL A 15 -5.77 4.23 5.42
C VAL A 15 -6.75 3.80 6.50
N GLN A 16 -7.99 4.28 6.43
CA GLN A 16 -9.01 4.00 7.44
C GLN A 16 -9.93 2.82 7.06
N LYS A 17 -9.83 2.30 5.85
CA LYS A 17 -10.70 1.25 5.31
C LYS A 17 -9.85 0.09 4.82
N THR A 18 -10.38 -1.12 4.94
CA THR A 18 -9.73 -2.34 4.43
C THR A 18 -9.77 -2.41 2.91
N ARG A 19 -10.83 -1.88 2.27
CA ARG A 19 -10.93 -1.76 0.82
C ARG A 19 -10.63 -0.35 0.36
N ILE A 20 -9.58 -0.18 -0.44
CA ILE A 20 -9.08 1.11 -0.91
C ILE A 20 -8.85 1.13 -2.42
N ALA A 21 -8.93 2.31 -3.00
CA ALA A 21 -8.56 2.52 -4.40
C ALA A 21 -7.14 3.08 -4.45
N CYS A 22 -6.28 2.47 -5.28
CA CYS A 22 -5.00 3.06 -5.65
C CYS A 22 -5.12 3.55 -7.09
N ASP A 23 -4.84 4.82 -7.34
CA ASP A 23 -4.94 5.45 -8.66
C ASP A 23 -3.57 5.74 -9.30
N GLY A 24 -2.49 5.24 -8.69
CA GLY A 24 -1.13 5.41 -9.21
C GLY A 24 -0.61 6.86 -9.15
N THR A 25 -1.42 7.83 -8.73
CA THR A 25 -1.01 9.22 -8.53
C THR A 25 -0.59 9.41 -7.08
N GLY A 26 0.49 10.15 -6.83
CA GLY A 26 0.87 10.51 -5.45
C GLY A 26 -0.15 11.47 -4.83
N ASP A 27 0.27 12.25 -3.84
CA ASP A 27 -0.43 13.40 -3.21
C ASP A 27 -0.86 14.55 -4.17
N GLY A 28 -0.96 14.27 -5.46
CA GLY A 28 -1.52 15.15 -6.47
C GLY A 28 -0.50 15.73 -7.45
N LEU A 29 0.82 15.71 -7.19
CA LEU A 29 1.73 16.58 -7.97
C LEU A 29 3.14 16.09 -8.37
N ALA A 30 3.63 14.87 -8.05
CA ALA A 30 5.03 14.56 -8.37
C ALA A 30 5.41 13.17 -8.90
N ASN A 31 4.51 12.18 -8.97
CA ASN A 31 4.88 10.82 -9.42
C ASN A 31 3.91 10.23 -10.46
N ALA A 32 3.37 11.07 -11.35
CA ALA A 32 2.48 10.65 -12.44
C ALA A 32 3.14 9.68 -13.45
N ALA A 33 4.46 9.47 -13.39
CA ALA A 33 5.22 8.65 -14.33
C ALA A 33 5.11 7.13 -14.12
N LEU A 34 4.59 6.65 -12.97
CA LEU A 34 4.36 5.21 -12.70
C LEU A 34 2.86 4.84 -12.61
N GLY A 35 1.97 5.77 -12.99
CA GLY A 35 0.55 5.72 -12.67
C GLY A 35 -0.20 4.61 -13.42
N HIS A 36 -0.47 3.50 -12.73
CA HIS A 36 -1.39 2.47 -13.21
C HIS A 36 -2.85 2.98 -13.20
N PRO A 37 -3.74 2.38 -14.00
CA PRO A 37 -5.18 2.64 -13.89
C PRO A 37 -5.66 2.40 -12.46
N ARG A 38 -6.77 3.05 -12.06
CA ARG A 38 -7.39 2.81 -10.76
C ARG A 38 -7.60 1.31 -10.53
N VAL A 39 -7.03 0.79 -9.46
CA VAL A 39 -7.27 -0.57 -8.96
C VAL A 39 -7.85 -0.52 -7.56
N TRP A 40 -8.56 -1.57 -7.19
CA TRP A 40 -9.08 -1.76 -5.85
C TRP A 40 -8.24 -2.81 -5.14
N LEU A 41 -7.73 -2.46 -3.96
CA LEU A 41 -6.93 -3.31 -3.11
C LEU A 41 -7.73 -3.64 -1.85
N GLU A 42 -7.50 -4.83 -1.31
CA GLU A 42 -8.07 -5.30 -0.06
C GLU A 42 -6.93 -5.60 0.91
N ILE A 43 -6.99 -4.99 2.09
CA ILE A 43 -6.04 -5.21 3.18
C ILE A 43 -6.37 -6.53 3.86
N ASP A 44 -5.38 -7.40 3.94
CA ASP A 44 -5.46 -8.62 4.72
C ASP A 44 -5.56 -8.25 6.22
N PRO A 45 -6.57 -8.76 6.95
CA PRO A 45 -6.77 -8.39 8.36
C PRO A 45 -5.74 -8.99 9.31
N ASP A 46 -5.09 -10.09 8.94
CA ASP A 46 -4.06 -10.76 9.75
C ASP A 46 -2.68 -10.10 9.55
N GLU A 47 -2.40 -9.58 8.36
CA GLU A 47 -1.20 -8.78 8.07
C GLU A 47 -1.38 -7.30 8.46
N GLY A 48 -2.57 -6.73 8.27
CA GLY A 48 -2.89 -5.33 8.52
C GLY A 48 -2.42 -4.36 7.43
N TYR A 49 -1.90 -4.85 6.31
CA TYR A 49 -1.50 -4.05 5.15
C TYR A 49 -1.75 -4.75 3.82
N VAL A 50 -1.61 -4.01 2.71
CA VAL A 50 -1.53 -4.55 1.34
C VAL A 50 -0.55 -3.74 0.51
N ASP A 51 0.21 -4.41 -0.35
CA ASP A 51 1.09 -3.76 -1.31
C ASP A 51 0.43 -3.64 -2.69
N CYS A 52 0.53 -2.46 -3.31
CA CYS A 52 0.10 -2.28 -4.69
C CYS A 52 1.13 -2.89 -5.64
N GLY A 53 0.77 -3.93 -6.38
CA GLY A 53 1.66 -4.59 -7.34
C GLY A 53 2.06 -3.78 -8.58
N TYR A 54 1.80 -2.48 -8.61
CA TYR A 54 2.14 -1.59 -9.72
C TYR A 54 3.05 -0.44 -9.30
N CYS A 55 2.74 0.23 -8.19
CA CYS A 55 3.51 1.37 -7.69
C CYS A 55 4.26 1.06 -6.39
N ASP A 56 4.25 -0.20 -5.95
CA ASP A 56 4.93 -0.73 -4.76
C ASP A 56 4.61 0.01 -3.45
N ARG A 57 3.52 0.79 -3.42
CA ARG A 57 3.06 1.46 -2.19
C ARG A 57 2.40 0.46 -1.26
N ARG A 58 2.71 0.59 0.02
CA ARG A 58 2.07 -0.16 1.10
C ARG A 58 0.94 0.64 1.71
N PHE A 59 -0.25 0.06 1.77
CA PHE A 59 -1.40 0.63 2.46
C PHE A 59 -1.59 -0.08 3.80
N ILE A 60 -1.42 0.64 4.91
CA ILE A 60 -1.56 0.11 6.27
C ILE A 60 -2.92 0.54 6.82
N LEU A 61 -3.67 -0.40 7.39
CA LEU A 61 -4.91 -0.07 8.10
C LEU A 61 -4.59 0.65 9.41
N ALA A 62 -5.07 1.88 9.56
CA ALA A 62 -4.93 2.67 10.78
C ALA A 62 -5.56 1.94 11.98
N GLY A 63 -4.80 1.81 13.08
CA GLY A 63 -5.18 1.01 14.25
C GLY A 63 -5.16 -0.51 14.03
N GLY A 64 -4.73 -0.99 12.85
CA GLY A 64 -4.55 -2.41 12.54
C GLY A 64 -3.23 -2.98 13.06
N ILE A 65 -3.03 -4.29 12.89
CA ILE A 65 -1.87 -5.04 13.40
C ILE A 65 -0.54 -4.47 12.87
N ALA A 66 -0.52 -3.92 11.66
CA ALA A 66 0.64 -3.30 11.03
C ALA A 66 0.84 -1.80 11.38
N ASP A 67 -0.12 -1.13 12.02
CA ASP A 67 0.00 0.29 12.40
C ASP A 67 0.72 0.45 13.74
N LYS A 68 1.96 -0.05 13.79
CA LYS A 68 2.85 0.08 14.95
C LYS A 68 3.69 1.35 14.74
N GLY A 69 3.34 2.41 15.46
CA GLY A 69 4.10 3.67 15.53
C GLY A 69 5.41 3.52 16.27
#